data_AF-A0A218QRE0-F1
#
_entry.id   AF-A0A218QRE0-F1
#
_cell.length_a   1.000
_cell.length_b   1.000
_cell.length_c   1.000
_cell.angle_alpha   90.00
_cell.angle_beta   90.00
_cell.angle_gamma   90.00
#
_symmetry.space_group_name_H-M   'P 1'
#
loop_
_entity.id
_entity.type
_entity.pdbx_description
1 polymer ?
#
loop_
_entity_poly.entity_id
_entity_poly.type
_entity_poly.pdbx_seq_one_letter_code
_entity_poly.pdbx_strand_id
1 'polypeptide(L)'
;MIQSVSAFFVHIILLLRVGGILNGNSCSDQNFAALNTKAIADVVKDFGFDGVDIDYEPFNNGQCSSTNAQVTCTTDDEYRRIVNEIRQALPRPYLVTVAAWSVGAYGEGQWTDAKPKAALTGLLLNLLRSPEAEYIDQLNVMSYDASPEYDPKVALTAYQNYFKGNIVMGVEVPPEGWGGHVYTIPEVRNLAQAVIDSNAAGMMLWSLQKQPDGTPSDSSPNAQMMAQAICQTLLPHAYHTYS
;
A
#
# COMPACT_ATOMS: atom_id res chain seq x y z
N MET A 1 -0.19 41.55 27.75
CA MET A 1 -0.33 40.08 27.80
C MET A 1 -0.55 39.64 26.35
N ILE A 2 0.51 39.24 25.64
CA ILE A 2 0.40 38.81 24.24
C ILE A 2 0.14 37.30 24.28
N GLN A 3 -1.04 36.89 23.84
CA GLN A 3 -1.35 35.47 23.65
C GLN A 3 -0.46 34.92 22.55
N SER A 4 0.35 33.92 22.90
CA SER A 4 1.04 33.05 21.94
C SER A 4 -0.01 32.34 21.08
N VAL A 5 -0.04 32.65 19.79
CA VAL A 5 -0.75 31.84 18.80
C VAL A 5 0.14 30.63 18.52
N SER A 6 -0.15 29.50 19.16
CA SER A 6 0.45 28.23 18.79
C SER A 6 -0.10 27.82 17.43
N ALA A 7 0.68 28.04 16.36
CA ALA A 7 0.41 27.45 15.07
C ALA A 7 0.63 25.93 15.20
N PHE A 8 -0.46 25.15 15.16
CA PHE A 8 -0.37 23.72 14.94
C PHE A 8 0.06 23.50 13.49
N PHE A 9 1.33 23.18 13.28
CA PHE A 9 1.79 22.69 11.98
C PHE A 9 1.32 21.24 11.84
N VAL A 10 0.41 21.00 10.90
CA VAL A 10 0.13 19.63 10.44
C VAL A 10 1.36 19.19 9.65
N HIS A 11 2.13 18.25 10.19
CA HIS A 11 3.24 17.66 9.45
C HIS A 11 2.66 16.65 8.46
N ILE A 12 2.57 17.05 7.19
CA ILE A 12 2.17 16.18 6.08
C ILE A 12 3.43 15.56 5.51
N ILE A 13 3.47 14.22 5.47
CA ILE A 13 4.56 13.46 4.82
C ILE A 13 4.28 13.41 3.32
N LEU A 14 5.26 13.81 2.50
CA LEU A 14 5.19 13.78 1.04
C LEU A 14 6.19 12.77 0.48
N LEU A 15 5.67 11.74 -0.21
CA LEU A 15 6.49 10.70 -0.85
C LEU A 15 6.39 10.81 -2.37
N LEU A 16 7.52 10.57 -3.05
CA LEU A 16 7.53 10.33 -4.48
C LEU A 16 7.13 8.87 -4.76
N ARG A 17 6.07 8.62 -5.52
CA ARG A 17 5.75 7.26 -6.00
C ARG A 17 6.56 6.94 -7.26
N VAL A 18 7.21 5.78 -7.28
CA VAL A 18 7.98 5.27 -8.44
C VAL A 18 7.42 3.92 -8.85
N GLY A 19 7.05 3.80 -10.12
CA GLY A 19 6.39 2.61 -10.67
C GLY A 19 4.90 2.88 -10.93
N GLY A 20 4.06 1.87 -10.70
CA GLY A 20 2.63 1.92 -10.96
C GLY A 20 2.25 1.47 -12.38
N ILE A 21 1.14 0.74 -12.52
CA ILE A 21 0.58 0.40 -13.83
C ILE A 21 -0.21 1.59 -14.40
N LEU A 22 0.16 2.02 -15.61
CA LEU A 22 -0.61 2.96 -16.43
C LEU A 22 -1.31 2.20 -17.56
N ASN A 23 -2.58 2.51 -17.82
CA ASN A 23 -3.42 1.95 -18.88
C ASN A 23 -2.63 1.65 -20.17
N GLY A 24 -2.37 0.36 -20.45
CA GLY A 24 -1.97 -0.12 -21.77
C GLY A 24 -0.49 0.02 -22.17
N ASN A 25 0.47 -0.30 -21.27
CA ASN A 25 1.89 -0.63 -21.58
C ASN A 25 2.96 0.46 -21.44
N SER A 26 2.78 1.57 -20.72
CA SER A 26 3.82 2.62 -20.69
C SER A 26 4.67 2.75 -19.42
N CYS A 27 4.43 1.97 -18.37
CA CYS A 27 5.36 1.81 -17.22
C CYS A 27 5.44 0.37 -16.68
N SER A 28 5.02 -0.62 -17.47
CA SER A 28 5.08 -2.04 -17.11
C SER A 28 6.53 -2.49 -16.92
N ASP A 29 6.84 -3.10 -15.77
CA ASP A 29 7.90 -4.06 -15.37
C ASP A 29 9.34 -3.90 -15.91
N GLN A 30 9.48 -3.55 -17.19
CA GLN A 30 10.73 -3.40 -17.92
C GLN A 30 11.65 -2.30 -17.40
N ASN A 31 11.14 -1.34 -16.62
CA ASN A 31 11.93 -0.17 -16.21
C ASN A 31 12.69 -0.37 -14.88
N PHE A 32 12.30 -1.33 -14.05
CA PHE A 32 13.00 -1.60 -12.79
C PHE A 32 14.32 -2.38 -12.99
N ALA A 33 14.44 -3.13 -14.09
CA ALA A 33 15.73 -3.66 -14.53
C ALA A 33 16.76 -2.55 -14.78
N ALA A 34 16.32 -1.35 -15.17
CA ALA A 34 17.12 -0.16 -15.38
C ALA A 34 16.96 0.90 -14.26
N LEU A 35 16.59 0.46 -13.05
CA LEU A 35 16.36 1.34 -11.90
C LEU A 35 17.53 2.31 -11.69
N ASN A 36 17.24 3.61 -11.72
CA ASN A 36 18.22 4.67 -11.47
C ASN A 36 17.95 5.29 -10.09
N THR A 37 18.48 4.65 -9.05
CA THR A 37 18.29 5.10 -7.67
C THR A 37 18.91 6.45 -7.38
N LYS A 38 19.96 6.84 -8.12
CA LYS A 38 20.52 8.19 -8.02
C LYS A 38 19.52 9.24 -8.49
N ALA A 39 18.91 9.07 -9.66
CA ALA A 39 17.93 10.02 -10.18
C ALA A 39 16.71 10.14 -9.25
N ILE A 40 16.23 9.02 -8.71
CA ILE A 40 15.15 9.02 -7.70
C ILE A 40 15.57 9.82 -6.46
N ALA A 41 16.76 9.55 -5.92
CA ALA A 41 17.25 10.25 -4.75
C ALA A 41 17.50 11.75 -4.99
N ASP A 42 17.96 12.12 -6.19
CA ASP A 42 18.13 13.52 -6.59
C ASP A 42 16.77 14.23 -6.59
N VAL A 43 15.72 13.65 -7.20
CA VAL A 43 14.36 14.24 -7.18
C VAL A 43 13.82 14.35 -5.75
N VAL A 44 13.99 13.31 -4.92
CA VAL A 44 13.56 13.36 -3.52
C VAL A 44 14.21 14.53 -2.77
N LYS A 45 15.52 14.72 -2.95
CA LYS A 45 16.29 15.77 -2.27
C LYS A 45 16.02 17.16 -2.83
N ASP A 46 15.96 17.30 -4.15
CA ASP A 46 15.81 18.59 -4.84
C ASP A 46 14.43 19.21 -4.60
N PHE A 47 13.39 18.38 -4.49
CA PHE A 47 12.02 18.83 -4.24
C PHE A 47 11.59 18.73 -2.78
N GLY A 48 12.46 18.22 -1.89
CA GLY A 48 12.21 18.13 -0.47
C GLY A 48 11.13 17.13 -0.07
N PHE A 49 11.02 16.00 -0.80
CA PHE A 49 10.18 14.88 -0.39
C PHE A 49 10.77 14.18 0.84
N ASP A 50 9.91 13.63 1.67
CA ASP A 50 10.28 12.88 2.87
C ASP A 50 10.77 11.46 2.54
N GLY A 51 10.58 11.00 1.31
CA GLY A 51 10.95 9.66 0.89
C GLY A 51 10.33 9.22 -0.42
N VAL A 52 10.24 7.90 -0.59
CA VAL A 52 9.74 7.24 -1.80
C VAL A 52 8.77 6.12 -1.46
N ASP A 53 7.74 5.97 -2.30
CA ASP A 53 6.81 4.84 -2.33
C ASP A 53 7.11 3.97 -3.55
N ILE A 54 7.55 2.73 -3.32
CA ILE A 54 7.90 1.76 -4.36
C ILE A 54 6.61 1.06 -4.80
N ASP A 55 6.18 1.31 -6.03
CA ASP A 55 4.99 0.72 -6.63
C ASP A 55 5.41 -0.28 -7.73
N TYR A 56 6.01 -1.39 -7.30
CA TYR A 56 6.51 -2.43 -8.20
C TYR A 56 5.45 -3.52 -8.40
N GLU A 57 4.89 -3.56 -9.61
CA GLU A 57 3.76 -4.40 -9.98
C GLU A 57 4.10 -5.31 -11.17
N PRO A 58 4.91 -6.38 -10.99
CA PRO A 58 5.47 -7.24 -12.05
C PRO A 58 4.42 -8.10 -12.79
N PHE A 59 3.38 -7.49 -13.34
CA PHE A 59 2.20 -8.20 -13.86
C PHE A 59 2.53 -9.11 -15.05
N ASN A 60 3.51 -8.75 -15.88
CA ASN A 60 3.87 -9.50 -17.08
C ASN A 60 4.99 -10.52 -16.86
N ASN A 61 5.87 -10.30 -15.89
CA ASN A 61 7.06 -11.13 -15.66
C ASN A 61 7.07 -11.83 -14.29
N GLY A 62 6.19 -11.47 -13.37
CA GLY A 62 5.99 -12.10 -12.07
C GLY A 62 5.16 -13.36 -12.20
N GLN A 63 5.81 -14.52 -12.07
CA GLN A 63 5.15 -15.83 -12.03
C GLN A 63 5.39 -16.44 -10.66
N CYS A 64 4.34 -16.47 -9.84
CA CYS A 64 4.40 -17.04 -8.51
C CYS A 64 3.93 -18.49 -8.51
N SER A 65 4.65 -19.34 -7.77
CA SER A 65 4.32 -20.75 -7.59
C SER A 65 4.61 -21.20 -6.17
N SER A 66 3.87 -22.19 -5.68
CA SER A 66 4.11 -22.77 -4.36
C SER A 66 4.86 -24.10 -4.50
N THR A 67 6.03 -24.20 -3.88
CA THR A 67 6.80 -25.44 -3.76
C THR A 67 7.08 -25.70 -2.28
N ASN A 68 6.78 -26.91 -1.79
CA ASN A 68 6.96 -27.28 -0.38
C ASN A 68 6.29 -26.29 0.61
N ALA A 69 5.07 -25.85 0.29
CA ALA A 69 4.31 -24.86 1.07
C ALA A 69 4.99 -23.49 1.22
N GLN A 70 5.94 -23.18 0.34
CA GLN A 70 6.56 -21.86 0.23
C GLN A 70 6.30 -21.30 -1.17
N VAL A 71 5.78 -20.09 -1.23
CA VAL A 71 5.61 -19.33 -2.47
C VAL A 71 6.93 -18.65 -2.82
N THR A 72 7.30 -18.82 -4.09
CA THR A 72 8.39 -18.10 -4.74
C THR A 72 7.89 -17.54 -6.07
N CYS A 73 8.44 -16.40 -6.46
CA CYS A 73 8.13 -15.75 -7.73
C CYS A 73 9.40 -15.51 -8.53
N THR A 74 9.28 -15.50 -9.86
CA THR A 74 10.39 -15.20 -10.79
C THR A 74 11.04 -13.84 -10.57
N THR A 75 10.37 -12.92 -9.87
CA THR A 75 10.80 -11.56 -9.59
C THR A 75 11.24 -11.32 -8.15
N ASP A 76 11.36 -12.38 -7.33
CA ASP A 76 11.73 -12.28 -5.91
C ASP A 76 13.05 -11.52 -5.69
N ASP A 77 14.11 -11.89 -6.43
CA ASP A 77 15.43 -11.26 -6.31
C ASP A 77 15.40 -9.82 -6.84
N GLU A 78 14.61 -9.53 -7.87
CA GLU A 78 14.46 -8.17 -8.39
C GLU A 78 13.78 -7.26 -7.34
N TYR A 79 12.69 -7.72 -6.71
CA TYR A 79 11.99 -6.94 -5.70
C TYR A 79 12.90 -6.61 -4.50
N ARG A 80 13.62 -7.62 -4.00
CA ARG A 80 14.59 -7.43 -2.91
C ARG A 80 15.72 -6.46 -3.27
N ARG A 81 16.25 -6.58 -4.49
CA ARG A 81 17.27 -5.66 -5.02
C ARG A 81 16.75 -4.22 -5.06
N ILE A 82 15.54 -3.98 -5.58
CA ILE A 82 14.93 -2.65 -5.67
C ILE A 82 14.84 -2.00 -4.29
N VAL A 83 14.30 -2.70 -3.29
CA VAL A 83 14.16 -2.19 -1.92
C VAL A 83 15.53 -1.87 -1.31
N ASN A 84 16.49 -2.78 -1.45
CA ASN A 84 17.85 -2.57 -0.95
C ASN A 84 18.55 -1.38 -1.62
N GLU A 85 18.55 -1.29 -2.96
CA GLU A 85 19.23 -0.20 -3.68
C GLU A 85 18.59 1.17 -3.38
N ILE A 86 17.26 1.23 -3.26
CA ILE A 86 16.54 2.46 -2.90
C ILE A 86 16.90 2.88 -1.47
N ARG A 87 16.89 1.96 -0.51
CA ARG A 87 17.31 2.25 0.87
C ARG A 87 18.75 2.75 0.95
N GLN A 88 19.66 2.21 0.13
CA GLN A 88 21.05 2.70 0.08
C GLN A 88 21.16 4.12 -0.48
N ALA A 89 20.36 4.47 -1.48
CA ALA A 89 20.34 5.82 -2.06
C ALA A 89 19.63 6.86 -1.18
N LEU A 90 18.67 6.40 -0.37
CA LEU A 90 17.86 7.16 0.59
C LEU A 90 17.97 6.53 2.00
N PRO A 91 19.14 6.64 2.65
CA PRO A 91 19.29 6.18 4.02
C PRO A 91 18.38 6.98 4.95
N ARG A 92 18.05 6.42 6.12
CA ARG A 92 17.27 7.13 7.14
C ARG A 92 17.88 8.53 7.40
N PRO A 93 17.07 9.59 7.52
CA PRO A 93 15.65 9.57 7.90
C PRO A 93 14.64 9.48 6.75
N TYR A 94 15.05 9.36 5.49
CA TYR A 94 14.10 9.25 4.37
C TYR A 94 13.24 7.99 4.52
N LEU A 95 11.95 8.12 4.22
CA LEU A 95 11.01 7.02 4.22
C LEU A 95 11.13 6.19 2.95
N VAL A 96 11.11 4.87 3.11
CA VAL A 96 10.96 3.93 2.00
C VAL A 96 9.72 3.09 2.28
N THR A 97 8.67 3.32 1.50
CA THR A 97 7.41 2.59 1.60
C THR A 97 7.21 1.71 0.37
N VAL A 98 6.34 0.72 0.48
CA VAL A 98 6.02 -0.21 -0.62
C VAL A 98 4.51 -0.25 -0.80
N ALA A 99 4.04 -0.04 -2.02
CA ALA A 99 2.67 -0.37 -2.43
C ALA A 99 2.56 -1.89 -2.55
N ALA A 100 1.98 -2.52 -1.52
CA ALA A 100 1.94 -3.97 -1.42
C ALA A 100 0.72 -4.51 -2.17
N TRP A 101 0.95 -5.50 -3.03
CA TRP A 101 -0.07 -6.14 -3.86
C TRP A 101 -1.23 -6.73 -3.03
N SER A 102 -2.48 -6.59 -3.45
CA SER A 102 -3.67 -7.07 -2.70
C SER A 102 -3.52 -8.47 -2.09
N VAL A 103 -3.28 -9.47 -2.93
CA VAL A 103 -3.11 -10.89 -2.55
C VAL A 103 -1.63 -11.27 -2.31
N GLY A 104 -0.76 -10.28 -2.13
CA GLY A 104 0.69 -10.46 -2.08
C GLY A 104 1.20 -11.22 -0.85
N ALA A 105 0.40 -11.32 0.22
CA ALA A 105 0.71 -12.09 1.43
C ALA A 105 -0.04 -13.43 1.53
N TYR A 106 -0.75 -13.85 0.49
CA TYR A 106 -1.49 -15.13 0.44
C TYR A 106 -0.62 -16.28 -0.07
N GLY A 107 -1.12 -17.52 0.08
CA GLY A 107 -0.52 -18.71 -0.54
C GLY A 107 0.36 -19.56 0.37
N GLU A 108 0.50 -19.17 1.65
CA GLU A 108 1.26 -19.92 2.66
C GLU A 108 0.51 -20.01 3.99
N GLY A 109 0.86 -21.03 4.79
CA GLY A 109 0.33 -21.21 6.14
C GLY A 109 -1.20 -21.24 6.15
N GLN A 110 -1.81 -20.49 7.07
CA GLN A 110 -3.28 -20.38 7.14
C GLN A 110 -3.92 -19.67 5.95
N TRP A 111 -3.13 -18.95 5.13
CA TRP A 111 -3.60 -18.25 3.93
C TRP A 111 -3.32 -19.01 2.62
N THR A 112 -2.96 -20.30 2.71
CA THR A 112 -2.73 -21.16 1.53
C THR A 112 -3.94 -21.18 0.58
N ASP A 113 -5.15 -21.13 1.14
CA ASP A 113 -6.42 -21.16 0.39
C ASP A 113 -7.22 -19.86 0.48
N ALA A 114 -6.60 -18.77 0.95
CA ALA A 114 -7.22 -17.44 0.94
C ALA A 114 -7.64 -17.03 -0.47
N LYS A 115 -8.71 -16.22 -0.55
CA LYS A 115 -9.36 -15.85 -1.80
C LYS A 115 -9.24 -14.35 -2.10
N PRO A 116 -9.15 -13.99 -3.40
CA PRO A 116 -9.00 -14.90 -4.54
C PRO A 116 -7.56 -15.44 -4.66
N LYS A 117 -7.39 -16.43 -5.55
CA LYS A 117 -6.06 -16.78 -6.08
C LYS A 117 -5.88 -16.09 -7.42
N ALA A 118 -4.75 -15.43 -7.62
CA ALA A 118 -4.38 -14.72 -8.84
C ALA A 118 -2.91 -15.00 -9.21
N ALA A 119 -2.47 -14.54 -10.38
CA ALA A 119 -1.10 -14.79 -10.88
C ALA A 119 0.00 -14.31 -9.92
N LEU A 120 -0.26 -13.22 -9.21
CA LEU A 120 0.66 -12.60 -8.23
C LEU A 120 0.31 -12.93 -6.77
N THR A 121 -0.45 -14.01 -6.53
CA THR A 121 -0.68 -14.52 -5.16
C THR A 121 0.65 -14.86 -4.51
N GLY A 122 0.93 -14.21 -3.38
CA GLY A 122 2.16 -14.41 -2.62
C GLY A 122 3.38 -13.62 -3.10
N LEU A 123 3.19 -12.65 -4.01
CA LEU A 123 4.27 -11.83 -4.57
C LEU A 123 5.21 -11.19 -3.53
N LEU A 124 4.68 -10.81 -2.36
CA LEU A 124 5.46 -10.13 -1.33
C LEU A 124 6.14 -11.11 -0.37
N LEU A 125 5.75 -12.39 -0.36
CA LEU A 125 6.15 -13.33 0.67
C LEU A 125 7.67 -13.54 0.75
N ASN A 126 8.36 -13.58 -0.39
CA ASN A 126 9.82 -13.68 -0.40
C ASN A 126 10.48 -12.45 0.23
N LEU A 127 10.09 -11.25 -0.23
CA LEU A 127 10.58 -9.98 0.30
C LEU A 127 10.33 -9.86 1.81
N LEU A 128 9.12 -10.18 2.27
CA LEU A 128 8.76 -10.03 3.69
C LEU A 128 9.48 -11.02 4.62
N ARG A 129 9.96 -12.15 4.11
CA ARG A 129 10.81 -13.09 4.88
C ARG A 129 12.29 -12.72 4.84
N SER A 130 12.70 -11.84 3.94
CA SER A 130 14.09 -11.49 3.71
C SER A 130 14.57 -10.38 4.65
N PRO A 131 15.89 -10.22 4.85
CA PRO A 131 16.44 -9.09 5.63
C PRO A 131 16.02 -7.72 5.06
N GLU A 132 15.78 -7.64 3.74
CA GLU A 132 15.36 -6.39 3.09
C GLU A 132 13.98 -5.90 3.57
N ALA A 133 13.18 -6.73 4.25
CA ALA A 133 11.96 -6.28 4.91
C ALA A 133 12.21 -5.17 5.95
N GLU A 134 13.35 -5.19 6.65
CA GLU A 134 13.73 -4.17 7.64
C GLU A 134 14.09 -2.81 7.02
N TYR A 135 14.23 -2.77 5.70
CA TYR A 135 14.49 -1.54 4.96
C TYR A 135 13.22 -0.79 4.59
N ILE A 136 12.05 -1.41 4.79
CA ILE A 136 10.74 -0.83 4.50
C ILE A 136 10.19 -0.22 5.80
N ASP A 137 9.81 1.05 5.75
CA ASP A 137 9.23 1.74 6.92
C ASP A 137 7.70 1.53 7.00
N GLN A 138 7.03 1.34 5.85
CA GLN A 138 5.59 1.14 5.77
C GLN A 138 5.18 0.33 4.53
N LEU A 139 4.20 -0.55 4.70
CA LEU A 139 3.45 -1.17 3.61
C LEU A 139 2.13 -0.44 3.39
N ASN A 140 1.89 -0.02 2.15
CA ASN A 140 0.63 0.53 1.67
C ASN A 140 -0.09 -0.57 0.89
N VAL A 141 -0.90 -1.39 1.58
CA VAL A 141 -1.56 -2.55 0.96
C VAL A 141 -2.66 -2.06 0.02
N MET A 142 -2.52 -2.31 -1.28
CA MET A 142 -3.49 -1.99 -2.31
C MET A 142 -4.67 -2.95 -2.22
N SER A 143 -5.56 -2.73 -1.26
CA SER A 143 -6.71 -3.60 -0.98
C SER A 143 -7.90 -3.32 -1.90
N TYR A 144 -7.61 -3.24 -3.19
CA TYR A 144 -8.53 -3.00 -4.30
C TYR A 144 -8.02 -3.77 -5.53
N ASP A 145 -8.77 -3.76 -6.63
CA ASP A 145 -8.46 -4.43 -7.90
C ASP A 145 -8.34 -5.96 -7.77
N ALA A 146 -8.90 -6.53 -6.70
CA ALA A 146 -8.64 -7.89 -6.25
C ALA A 146 -9.83 -8.84 -6.41
N SER A 147 -10.83 -8.51 -7.22
CA SER A 147 -12.10 -9.26 -7.36
C SER A 147 -13.06 -9.14 -6.17
N PRO A 148 -14.39 -9.35 -6.36
CA PRO A 148 -15.37 -9.25 -5.29
C PRO A 148 -15.26 -10.36 -4.22
N GLU A 149 -14.47 -11.41 -4.47
CA GLU A 149 -14.17 -12.45 -3.46
C GLU A 149 -13.13 -12.00 -2.42
N TYR A 150 -12.42 -10.90 -2.67
CA TYR A 150 -11.36 -10.42 -1.79
C TYR A 150 -11.91 -9.85 -0.49
N ASP A 151 -11.34 -10.29 0.64
CA ASP A 151 -11.58 -9.71 1.95
C ASP A 151 -10.33 -8.93 2.41
N PRO A 152 -10.38 -7.59 2.49
CA PRO A 152 -9.24 -6.78 2.91
C PRO A 152 -8.81 -7.06 4.36
N LYS A 153 -9.69 -7.59 5.22
CA LYS A 153 -9.32 -7.96 6.60
C LYS A 153 -8.48 -9.23 6.63
N VAL A 154 -8.76 -10.19 5.75
CA VAL A 154 -7.92 -11.39 5.60
C VAL A 154 -6.53 -10.97 5.13
N ALA A 155 -6.44 -10.06 4.15
CA ALA A 155 -5.16 -9.50 3.71
C ALA A 155 -4.42 -8.77 4.83
N LEU A 156 -5.11 -7.94 5.62
CA LEU A 156 -4.50 -7.26 6.77
C LEU A 156 -3.84 -8.26 7.74
N THR A 157 -4.57 -9.31 8.14
CA THR A 157 -4.02 -10.34 9.03
C THR A 157 -2.85 -11.11 8.41
N ALA A 158 -2.90 -11.38 7.09
CA ALA A 158 -1.80 -12.00 6.36
C ALA A 158 -0.55 -11.11 6.38
N TYR A 159 -0.70 -9.83 6.04
CA TYR A 159 0.42 -8.89 6.05
C TYR A 159 1.04 -8.72 7.43
N GLN A 160 0.24 -8.58 8.50
CA GLN A 160 0.73 -8.44 9.88
C GLN A 160 1.48 -9.69 10.37
N ASN A 161 1.18 -10.87 9.82
CA ASN A 161 1.91 -12.07 10.14
C ASN A 161 3.36 -12.00 9.66
N TYR A 162 3.59 -11.51 8.44
CA TYR A 162 4.92 -11.47 7.83
C TYR A 162 5.69 -10.18 8.09
N PHE A 163 5.01 -9.03 8.14
CA PHE A 163 5.62 -7.71 8.32
C PHE A 163 5.30 -7.13 9.70
N LYS A 164 6.33 -6.63 10.39
CA LYS A 164 6.23 -6.08 11.75
C LYS A 164 6.27 -4.55 11.81
N GLY A 165 6.46 -3.88 10.68
CA GLY A 165 6.41 -2.43 10.58
C GLY A 165 4.99 -1.90 10.38
N ASN A 166 4.89 -0.65 9.95
CA ASN A 166 3.61 0.02 9.74
C ASN A 166 2.86 -0.57 8.54
N ILE A 167 1.61 -0.94 8.73
CA ILE A 167 0.72 -1.43 7.67
C ILE A 167 -0.45 -0.48 7.54
N VAL A 168 -0.66 0.00 6.31
CA VAL A 168 -1.76 0.90 5.95
C VAL A 168 -2.61 0.21 4.89
N MET A 169 -3.94 0.19 5.09
CA MET A 169 -4.88 -0.51 4.21
C MET A 169 -5.50 0.45 3.19
N GLY A 170 -5.35 0.14 1.91
CA GLY A 170 -5.78 0.96 0.78
C GLY A 170 -7.22 0.70 0.34
N VAL A 171 -7.94 1.76 -0.01
CA VAL A 171 -9.22 1.69 -0.72
C VAL A 171 -9.13 2.48 -2.00
N GLU A 172 -9.82 2.06 -3.06
CA GLU A 172 -9.89 2.80 -4.30
C GLU A 172 -11.22 3.56 -4.45
N VAL A 173 -11.16 4.81 -4.91
CA VAL A 173 -12.33 5.59 -5.28
C VAL A 173 -13.07 4.85 -6.39
N PRO A 174 -14.35 4.51 -6.21
CA PRO A 174 -15.09 3.68 -7.15
C PRO A 174 -15.27 4.34 -8.53
N PRO A 175 -15.63 3.54 -9.56
CA PRO A 175 -15.52 2.08 -9.56
C PRO A 175 -14.04 1.68 -9.55
N GLU A 176 -13.65 0.55 -8.97
CA GLU A 176 -12.26 0.08 -9.05
C GLU A 176 -11.78 -0.04 -10.51
N GLY A 177 -10.48 0.14 -10.73
CA GLY A 177 -9.90 0.04 -12.07
C GLY A 177 -10.17 -1.33 -12.67
N TRP A 178 -9.87 -2.37 -11.90
CA TRP A 178 -10.01 -3.79 -12.20
C TRP A 178 -10.79 -4.50 -11.08
N GLY A 179 -10.98 -5.82 -11.18
CA GLY A 179 -11.65 -6.60 -10.13
C GLY A 179 -13.18 -6.37 -10.01
N GLY A 180 -13.71 -5.22 -10.43
CA GLY A 180 -15.13 -4.94 -10.50
C GLY A 180 -15.81 -4.65 -9.16
N HIS A 181 -15.04 -4.35 -8.11
CA HIS A 181 -15.61 -3.91 -6.83
C HIS A 181 -15.90 -2.39 -6.84
N VAL A 182 -16.83 -1.98 -5.99
CA VAL A 182 -17.29 -0.60 -5.82
C VAL A 182 -17.37 -0.35 -4.33
N TYR A 183 -16.36 0.31 -3.77
CA TYR A 183 -16.33 0.66 -2.35
C TYR A 183 -17.48 1.59 -2.00
N THR A 184 -18.20 1.27 -0.92
CA THR A 184 -19.19 2.14 -0.28
C THR A 184 -18.64 2.80 0.98
N ILE A 185 -19.24 3.90 1.44
CA ILE A 185 -18.86 4.55 2.70
C ILE A 185 -18.97 3.60 3.92
N PRO A 186 -20.02 2.77 4.06
CA PRO A 186 -20.05 1.75 5.10
C PRO A 186 -18.86 0.78 5.06
N GLU A 187 -18.46 0.31 3.88
CA GLU A 187 -17.30 -0.59 3.74
C GLU A 187 -15.99 0.10 4.10
N VAL A 188 -15.80 1.35 3.67
CA VAL A 188 -14.62 2.17 4.04
C VAL A 188 -14.52 2.31 5.57
N ARG A 189 -15.63 2.61 6.25
CA ARG A 189 -15.66 2.69 7.72
C ARG A 189 -15.39 1.33 8.36
N ASN A 190 -15.93 0.26 7.79
CA ASN A 190 -15.75 -1.10 8.30
C ASN A 190 -14.29 -1.56 8.23
N LEU A 191 -13.59 -1.24 7.13
CA LEU A 191 -12.16 -1.52 7.00
C LEU A 191 -11.33 -0.61 7.91
N ALA A 192 -11.66 0.68 8.03
CA ALA A 192 -11.00 1.59 8.97
C ALA A 192 -11.14 1.11 10.43
N GLN A 193 -12.30 0.55 10.80
CA GLN A 193 -12.47 -0.05 12.12
C GLN A 193 -11.60 -1.31 12.30
N ALA A 194 -11.50 -2.18 11.29
CA ALA A 194 -10.63 -3.35 11.35
C ALA A 194 -9.14 -2.97 11.48
N VAL A 195 -8.71 -1.86 10.88
CA VAL A 195 -7.37 -1.28 11.06
C VAL A 195 -7.13 -0.89 12.53
N ILE A 196 -8.10 -0.26 13.18
CA ILE A 196 -8.03 0.09 14.61
C ILE A 196 -7.97 -1.18 15.47
N ASP A 197 -8.91 -2.10 15.24
CA ASP A 197 -9.05 -3.32 16.03
C ASP A 197 -7.79 -4.21 15.93
N SER A 198 -7.10 -4.16 14.79
CA SER A 198 -5.87 -4.92 14.54
C SER A 198 -4.59 -4.15 14.88
N ASN A 199 -4.70 -2.93 15.42
CA ASN A 199 -3.57 -2.03 15.71
C ASN A 199 -2.63 -1.81 14.51
N ALA A 200 -3.22 -1.64 13.32
CA ALA A 200 -2.50 -1.26 12.10
C ALA A 200 -2.32 0.27 12.02
N ALA A 201 -1.43 0.74 11.15
CA ALA A 201 -0.98 2.13 11.15
C ALA A 201 -1.99 3.12 10.55
N GLY A 202 -2.88 2.66 9.67
CA GLY A 202 -3.91 3.54 9.10
C GLY A 202 -4.54 3.05 7.81
N MET A 203 -5.06 4.02 7.05
CA MET A 203 -5.73 3.81 5.76
C MET A 203 -5.06 4.63 4.65
N MET A 204 -5.11 4.12 3.41
CA MET A 204 -4.62 4.78 2.19
C MET A 204 -5.79 4.90 1.19
N LEU A 205 -5.76 5.92 0.33
CA LEU A 205 -6.82 6.20 -0.64
C LEU A 205 -6.22 6.37 -2.03
N TRP A 206 -6.61 5.50 -2.96
CA TRP A 206 -6.26 5.58 -4.37
C TRP A 206 -7.47 6.02 -5.21
N SER A 207 -7.44 7.07 -6.01
CA SER A 207 -6.56 8.22 -5.88
C SER A 207 -7.41 9.46 -5.62
N LEU A 208 -6.80 10.47 -5.00
CA LEU A 208 -7.46 11.73 -4.64
C LEU A 208 -8.09 12.46 -5.84
N GLN A 209 -7.62 12.19 -7.06
CA GLN A 209 -8.07 12.87 -8.28
C GLN A 209 -9.18 12.10 -9.00
N LYS A 210 -9.35 10.81 -8.70
CA LYS A 210 -10.37 9.96 -9.34
C LYS A 210 -11.76 10.42 -8.94
N GLN A 211 -12.69 10.37 -9.90
CA GLN A 211 -14.09 10.68 -9.69
C GLN A 211 -14.92 9.43 -9.88
N PRO A 212 -15.98 9.23 -9.06
CA PRO A 212 -16.92 8.16 -9.28
C PRO A 212 -17.77 8.43 -10.52
N ASP A 213 -18.31 7.35 -11.08
CA ASP A 213 -19.32 7.47 -12.12
C ASP A 213 -20.60 8.10 -11.56
N GLY A 214 -21.09 9.14 -12.23
CA GLY A 214 -22.31 9.84 -11.86
C GLY A 214 -22.17 10.75 -10.64
N THR A 215 -23.28 10.98 -9.94
CA THR A 215 -23.30 11.84 -8.75
C THR A 215 -22.74 11.06 -7.55
N PRO A 216 -21.72 11.60 -6.83
CA PRO A 216 -21.20 10.97 -5.63
C PRO A 216 -22.30 10.67 -4.61
N SER A 217 -22.26 9.45 -4.05
CA SER A 217 -23.21 8.99 -3.05
C SER A 217 -22.55 7.98 -2.10
N ASP A 218 -23.22 7.57 -1.03
CA ASP A 218 -22.65 6.59 -0.09
C ASP A 218 -22.33 5.23 -0.74
N SER A 219 -23.01 4.89 -1.84
CA SER A 219 -22.77 3.65 -2.60
C SER A 219 -21.81 3.83 -3.78
N SER A 220 -21.40 5.06 -4.08
CA SER A 220 -20.37 5.39 -5.08
C SER A 220 -19.70 6.71 -4.67
N PRO A 221 -18.94 6.72 -3.56
CA PRO A 221 -18.37 7.94 -2.99
C PRO A 221 -17.23 8.50 -3.82
N ASN A 222 -16.99 9.80 -3.69
CA ASN A 222 -15.76 10.42 -4.19
C ASN A 222 -14.64 10.38 -3.13
N ALA A 223 -13.43 10.77 -3.54
CA ALA A 223 -12.27 10.83 -2.67
C ALA A 223 -12.49 11.62 -1.36
N GLN A 224 -13.21 12.74 -1.44
CA GLN A 224 -13.48 13.58 -0.27
C GLN A 224 -14.34 12.86 0.76
N MET A 225 -15.43 12.20 0.32
CA MET A 225 -16.32 11.45 1.20
C MET A 225 -15.58 10.29 1.87
N MET A 226 -14.76 9.55 1.11
CA MET A 226 -13.97 8.45 1.65
C MET A 226 -12.91 8.93 2.65
N ALA A 227 -12.16 9.99 2.33
CA ALA A 227 -11.17 10.57 3.23
C ALA A 227 -11.81 11.08 4.53
N GLN A 228 -12.97 11.74 4.44
CA GLN A 228 -13.72 12.18 5.63
C GLN A 228 -14.17 10.99 6.49
N ALA A 229 -14.70 9.94 5.88
CA ALA A 229 -15.11 8.73 6.60
C ALA A 229 -13.92 8.06 7.30
N ILE A 230 -12.78 7.93 6.62
CA ILE A 230 -11.53 7.42 7.19
C ILE A 230 -11.11 8.26 8.40
N CYS A 231 -10.98 9.58 8.25
CA CYS A 231 -10.54 10.46 9.33
C CYS A 231 -11.51 10.42 10.53
N GLN A 232 -12.81 10.42 10.28
CA GLN A 232 -13.82 10.35 11.35
C GLN A 232 -13.78 9.04 12.13
N THR A 233 -13.40 7.93 11.50
CA THR A 233 -13.25 6.64 12.17
C THR A 233 -11.92 6.54 12.92
N LEU A 234 -10.80 7.00 12.34
CA LEU A 234 -9.47 6.86 12.95
C LEU A 234 -9.20 7.86 14.08
N LEU A 235 -9.67 9.11 13.96
CA LEU A 235 -9.31 10.19 14.91
C LEU A 235 -9.82 10.00 16.34
N PRO A 236 -11.04 9.50 16.62
CA PRO A 236 -11.51 9.28 17.98
C PRO A 236 -10.62 8.33 18.80
N HIS A 237 -9.89 7.44 18.14
CA HIS A 237 -9.02 6.46 18.80
C HIS A 237 -7.59 6.96 19.00
N ALA A 238 -7.11 7.92 18.20
CA ALA A 238 -5.78 8.53 18.36
C ALA A 238 -5.64 9.34 19.66
N TYR A 239 -6.75 9.77 20.28
CA TYR A 239 -6.75 10.54 21.53
C TYR A 239 -6.77 9.69 22.80
N HIS A 240 -7.00 8.37 22.70
CA HIS A 240 -7.10 7.48 23.87
C HIS A 240 -5.85 6.64 24.15
N THR A 241 -4.82 6.70 23.30
CA THR A 241 -3.56 5.95 23.47
C THR A 241 -2.43 6.75 24.12
N TYR A 242 -2.69 8.01 24.51
CA TYR A 242 -1.73 8.91 25.18
C TYR A 242 -2.15 9.34 26.60
N SER A 243 -3.01 8.56 27.28
CA SER A 243 -3.40 8.78 28.68
C SER A 243 -2.87 7.69 29.60
#